data_AF-A0A6V8CYS2-F1
#
_entry.id   AF-A0A6V8CYS2-F1
#
_cell.length_a   1.000
_cell.length_b   1.000
_cell.length_c   1.000
_cell.angle_alpha   90.00
_cell.angle_beta   90.00
_cell.angle_gamma   90.00
#
_symmetry.space_group_name_H-M   'P 1'
#
loop_
_entity.id
_entity.type
_entity.pdbx_description
1 polymer ?
#
loop_
_entity_poly.entity_id
_entity_poly.type
_entity_poly.pdbx_seq_one_letter_code
_entity_poly.pdbx_strand_id
1 'polypeptide(L)'
;MQFDHLLFDRCQTLVKENDGKVIQGCLVTGVIFDDGKGGEDPGVGAGNHRHAKGVTVKIGGRKGEERTYYSTEIIGAAGYQCPVAKAVVRDSFEEELIDETHFCDGYREYWRNVKGCGGGVGDIEIHFVDSVVPGYFWIFPVSEDVANVGIGMVVSLLKKEKKKLRLLQKDVIENHPLFKERFADAELIRGSGRGWALPFGSPRKKAKNQPRRASMNGIRLVGDSASLVDPFSGEGVGNALVTGELAANHILEGKSPEQYQEEMWKMLGPELTNSYRMQKLSRKKWLLNWFVGKASKKPVIQEMMTEMIASKEAQENLHSPWFMFKTLMF
;
A
#
# COMPACT_ATOMS: atom_id res chain seq x y z
N MET A 1 -20.34 1.17 -8.29
CA MET A 1 -19.97 2.26 -7.37
C MET A 1 -18.59 1.96 -6.81
N GLN A 2 -17.69 2.95 -6.79
CA GLN A 2 -16.31 2.77 -6.35
C GLN A 2 -16.25 2.88 -4.82
N PHE A 3 -15.75 1.85 -4.13
CA PHE A 3 -15.69 1.74 -2.65
C PHE A 3 -15.25 3.05 -1.97
N ASP A 4 -14.20 3.69 -2.49
CA ASP A 4 -13.66 4.95 -1.97
C ASP A 4 -14.68 6.09 -1.94
N HIS A 5 -15.60 6.16 -2.91
CA HIS A 5 -16.64 7.19 -2.95
C HIS A 5 -17.65 6.99 -1.83
N LEU A 6 -18.07 5.75 -1.58
CA LEU A 6 -18.98 5.43 -0.49
C LEU A 6 -18.35 5.71 0.87
N LEU A 7 -17.07 5.32 1.03
CA LEU A 7 -16.31 5.61 2.24
C LEU A 7 -16.16 7.12 2.44
N PHE A 8 -15.75 7.86 1.40
CA PHE A 8 -15.60 9.31 1.46
C PHE A 8 -16.92 10.00 1.80
N ASP A 9 -18.03 9.61 1.18
CA ASP A 9 -19.37 10.15 1.46
C ASP A 9 -19.77 9.95 2.92
N ARG A 10 -19.53 8.76 3.46
CA ARG A 10 -19.82 8.50 4.87
C ARG A 10 -18.92 9.33 5.79
N CYS A 11 -17.61 9.35 5.53
CA CYS A 11 -16.65 10.12 6.31
C CYS A 11 -16.96 11.62 6.31
N GLN A 12 -17.25 12.22 5.15
CA GLN A 12 -17.54 13.65 5.09
C GLN A 12 -18.84 14.02 5.82
N THR A 13 -19.81 13.10 5.83
CA THR A 13 -21.07 13.28 6.56
C THR A 13 -20.79 13.30 8.06
N LEU A 14 -20.09 12.29 8.58
CA LEU A 14 -19.71 12.20 9.98
C LEU A 14 -18.89 13.41 10.46
N VAL A 15 -17.94 13.88 9.63
CA VAL A 15 -17.14 15.06 9.94
C VAL A 15 -18.03 16.30 10.08
N LYS A 16 -18.96 16.53 9.15
CA LYS A 16 -19.86 17.70 9.17
C LYS A 16 -20.88 17.63 10.31
N GLU A 17 -21.37 16.44 10.65
CA GLU A 17 -22.28 16.21 11.79
C GLU A 17 -21.61 16.50 13.14
N ASN A 18 -20.28 16.47 13.21
CA ASN A 18 -19.49 16.78 14.40
C ASN A 18 -18.73 18.12 14.25
N ASP A 19 -19.32 19.10 13.56
CA ASP A 19 -18.81 20.47 13.35
C ASP A 19 -17.45 20.59 12.62
N GLY A 20 -16.91 19.48 12.13
CA GLY A 20 -15.72 19.44 11.32
C GLY A 20 -15.94 20.00 9.91
N LYS A 21 -14.84 20.28 9.23
CA LYS A 21 -14.84 20.84 7.87
C LYS A 21 -14.14 19.91 6.89
N VAL A 22 -14.71 19.79 5.70
CA VAL A 22 -14.13 19.05 4.58
C VAL A 22 -13.93 20.00 3.42
N ILE A 23 -12.70 20.05 2.91
CA ILE A 23 -12.33 20.91 1.77
C ILE A 23 -11.86 20.00 0.64
N GLN A 24 -12.61 19.96 -0.46
CA GLN A 24 -12.22 19.26 -1.68
C GLN A 24 -11.40 20.17 -2.61
N GLY A 25 -10.60 19.59 -3.50
CA GLY A 25 -9.73 20.36 -4.41
C GLY A 25 -8.61 21.13 -3.68
N CYS A 26 -8.26 20.67 -2.48
CA CYS A 26 -7.25 21.25 -1.61
C CYS A 26 -5.97 20.42 -1.67
N LEU A 27 -4.87 21.03 -2.11
CA LEU A 27 -3.55 20.40 -2.18
C LEU A 27 -2.68 20.88 -1.03
N VAL A 28 -2.25 19.99 -0.15
CA VAL A 28 -1.22 20.30 0.85
C VAL A 28 0.13 20.52 0.14
N THR A 29 0.75 21.68 0.36
CA THR A 29 2.02 22.07 -0.27
C THR A 29 3.19 22.07 0.71
N GLY A 30 2.92 22.20 2.02
CA GLY A 30 3.95 22.19 3.05
C GLY A 30 3.40 21.97 4.45
N VAL A 31 4.31 21.70 5.37
CA VAL A 31 4.05 21.61 6.81
C VAL A 31 4.80 22.77 7.48
N ILE A 32 4.14 23.41 8.44
CA ILE A 32 4.69 24.52 9.22
C ILE A 32 5.16 23.94 10.55
N PHE A 33 6.36 24.35 10.98
CA PHE A 33 6.98 23.90 12.21
C PHE A 33 7.32 25.07 13.14
N ASP A 34 7.47 24.78 14.42
CA ASP A 34 8.12 25.61 15.44
C ASP A 34 8.99 24.73 16.38
N ASP A 35 9.45 25.30 17.49
CA ASP A 35 10.25 24.63 18.54
C ASP A 35 9.40 23.91 19.61
N GLY A 36 8.08 23.82 19.42
CA GLY A 36 7.12 23.28 20.39
C GLY A 36 6.75 24.24 21.53
N LYS A 37 7.31 25.45 21.55
CA LYS A 37 7.02 26.52 22.52
C LYS A 37 6.49 27.79 21.85
N GLY A 38 6.14 27.71 20.57
CA GLY A 38 5.68 28.83 19.75
C GLY A 38 6.81 29.72 19.20
N GLY A 39 8.07 29.28 19.31
CA GLY A 39 9.24 29.96 18.75
C GLY A 39 9.43 29.69 17.25
N GLU A 40 10.68 29.84 16.80
CA GLU A 40 11.05 29.59 15.40
C GLU A 40 11.26 28.11 15.12
N ASP A 41 11.09 27.70 13.85
CA ASP A 41 11.43 26.34 13.39
C ASP A 41 12.94 26.12 13.52
N PRO A 42 13.40 25.11 14.30
CA PRO A 42 14.82 24.79 14.42
C PRO A 42 15.49 24.38 13.09
N GLY A 43 14.69 24.06 12.06
CA GLY A 43 15.16 23.86 10.70
C GLY A 43 15.33 22.40 10.30
N VAL A 44 15.67 22.19 9.03
CA VAL A 44 15.87 20.87 8.42
C VAL A 44 16.92 20.06 9.19
N GLY A 45 16.66 18.77 9.40
CA GLY A 45 17.56 17.87 10.13
C GLY A 45 17.49 17.97 11.66
N ALA A 46 16.72 18.91 12.23
CA ALA A 46 16.60 19.06 13.67
C ALA A 46 15.73 18.00 14.37
N GLY A 47 15.15 17.05 13.61
CA GLY A 47 14.40 15.91 14.13
C GLY A 47 13.25 16.31 15.06
N ASN A 48 13.23 15.73 16.26
CA ASN A 48 12.22 16.00 17.29
C ASN A 48 12.36 17.39 17.95
N HIS A 49 13.37 18.19 17.63
CA HIS A 49 13.36 19.60 18.05
C HIS A 49 12.32 20.41 17.29
N ARG A 50 11.91 19.95 16.10
CA ARG A 50 10.79 20.54 15.36
C ARG A 50 9.47 20.00 15.87
N HIS A 51 8.48 20.85 15.96
CA HIS A 51 7.10 20.51 16.32
C HIS A 51 6.16 21.03 15.23
N ALA A 52 5.30 20.17 14.69
CA ALA A 52 4.39 20.58 13.64
C ALA A 52 3.24 21.42 14.21
N LYS A 53 2.89 22.52 13.55
CA LYS A 53 1.85 23.46 14.01
C LYS A 53 0.79 23.78 12.98
N GLY A 54 0.94 23.30 11.75
CA GLY A 54 -0.01 23.57 10.68
C GLY A 54 0.45 23.10 9.31
N VAL A 55 -0.36 23.40 8.31
CA VAL A 55 -0.12 23.09 6.91
C VAL A 55 -0.37 24.30 6.03
N THR A 56 0.42 24.44 4.98
CA THR A 56 0.12 25.33 3.85
C THR A 56 -0.57 24.53 2.77
N VAL A 57 -1.62 25.08 2.20
CA VAL A 57 -2.45 24.43 1.19
C VAL A 57 -2.77 25.36 0.03
N LYS A 58 -3.11 24.77 -1.13
CA LYS A 58 -3.67 25.48 -2.28
C LYS A 58 -5.06 24.96 -2.60
N ILE A 59 -6.05 25.84 -2.60
CA ILE A 59 -7.46 25.52 -2.87
C ILE A 59 -7.79 25.90 -4.31
N GLY A 60 -8.25 24.93 -5.12
CA GLY A 60 -8.49 25.12 -6.56
C GLY A 60 -7.33 24.63 -7.44
N GLY A 61 -6.51 23.70 -6.93
CA GLY A 61 -5.38 23.12 -7.67
C GLY A 61 -4.11 23.96 -7.65
N ARG A 62 -3.18 23.71 -8.59
CA ARG A 62 -1.81 24.27 -8.56
C ARG A 62 -1.74 25.80 -8.62
N LYS A 63 -2.71 26.44 -9.28
CA LYS A 63 -2.85 27.90 -9.38
C LYS A 63 -3.90 28.45 -8.42
N GLY A 64 -4.34 27.63 -7.47
CA GLY A 64 -5.34 27.98 -6.48
C GLY A 64 -4.83 28.99 -5.46
N GLU A 65 -5.75 29.49 -4.65
CA GLU A 65 -5.47 30.39 -3.53
C GLU A 65 -4.66 29.65 -2.46
N GLU A 66 -3.57 30.27 -2.00
CA GLU A 66 -2.77 29.73 -0.91
C GLU A 66 -3.39 30.10 0.44
N ARG A 67 -3.53 29.10 1.33
CA ARG A 67 -4.03 29.30 2.69
C ARG A 67 -3.20 28.50 3.68
N THR A 68 -3.27 28.91 4.93
CA THR A 68 -2.66 28.22 6.05
C THR A 68 -3.72 27.77 7.04
N TYR A 69 -3.60 26.54 7.53
CA TYR A 69 -4.41 26.00 8.60
C TYR A 69 -3.50 25.50 9.71
N TYR A 70 -3.82 25.87 10.95
CA TYR A 70 -3.05 25.49 12.14
C TYR A 70 -3.71 24.31 12.85
N SER A 71 -2.90 23.40 13.38
CA SER A 71 -3.32 22.25 14.17
C SER A 71 -2.17 21.79 15.05
N THR A 72 -2.49 21.29 16.24
CA THR A 72 -1.53 20.59 17.10
C THR A 72 -1.25 19.16 16.64
N GLU A 73 -2.16 18.60 15.84
CA GLU A 73 -2.10 17.22 15.35
C GLU A 73 -2.39 17.16 13.85
N ILE A 74 -1.45 16.59 13.09
CA ILE A 74 -1.54 16.46 11.63
C ILE A 74 -1.40 14.99 11.25
N ILE A 75 -2.39 14.46 10.56
CA ILE A 75 -2.36 13.09 10.05
C ILE A 75 -1.94 13.10 8.57
N GLY A 76 -0.80 12.48 8.27
CA GLY A 76 -0.34 12.27 6.91
C GLY A 76 -1.02 11.05 6.28
N ALA A 77 -2.04 11.28 5.45
CA ALA A 77 -2.83 10.25 4.78
C ALA A 77 -2.86 10.37 3.24
N ALA A 78 -1.95 11.15 2.64
CA ALA A 78 -1.95 11.46 1.20
C ALA A 78 -1.22 10.42 0.32
N GLY A 79 -1.21 9.15 0.75
CA GLY A 79 -0.63 8.04 0.00
C GLY A 79 0.90 8.08 -0.14
N TYR A 80 1.42 7.42 -1.17
CA TYR A 80 2.86 7.30 -1.42
C TYR A 80 3.58 8.63 -1.74
N GLN A 81 2.85 9.68 -2.13
CA GLN A 81 3.38 11.03 -2.42
C GLN A 81 3.10 12.04 -1.30
N CYS A 82 2.78 11.56 -0.11
CA CYS A 82 2.33 12.41 0.98
C CYS A 82 3.35 13.52 1.33
N PRO A 83 2.99 14.82 1.18
CA PRO A 83 3.87 15.93 1.53
C PRO A 83 4.25 15.94 3.01
N VAL A 84 3.33 15.49 3.88
CA VAL A 84 3.59 15.36 5.32
C VAL A 84 4.63 14.27 5.57
N ALA A 85 4.57 13.13 4.87
CA ALA A 85 5.59 12.09 5.00
C ALA A 85 6.97 12.57 4.56
N LYS A 86 7.04 13.37 3.49
CA LYS A 86 8.29 14.02 3.04
C LYS A 86 8.85 14.99 4.09
N ALA A 87 7.98 15.79 4.70
CA ALA A 87 8.38 16.72 5.76
C ALA A 87 8.95 15.99 6.98
N VAL A 88 8.32 14.90 7.41
CA VAL A 88 8.80 14.07 8.53
C VAL A 88 10.10 13.37 8.15
N VAL A 89 10.05 12.45 7.18
CA VAL A 89 11.12 11.48 6.96
C VAL A 89 12.36 12.17 6.43
N ARG A 90 12.20 13.00 5.39
CA ARG A 90 13.34 13.58 4.68
C ARG A 90 13.74 14.93 5.25
N ASP A 91 12.78 15.83 5.46
CA ASP A 91 13.13 17.22 5.82
C ASP A 91 13.45 17.35 7.32
N SER A 92 12.75 16.65 8.22
CA SER A 92 13.05 16.72 9.66
C SER A 92 14.16 15.76 10.10
N PHE A 93 14.23 14.55 9.53
CA PHE A 93 15.14 13.49 9.99
C PHE A 93 16.23 13.09 9.00
N GLU A 94 16.24 13.66 7.79
CA GLU A 94 17.21 13.33 6.74
C GLU A 94 17.28 11.81 6.41
N GLU A 95 16.16 11.12 6.61
CA GLU A 95 16.00 9.71 6.31
C GLU A 95 15.55 9.49 4.86
N GLU A 96 15.84 8.31 4.32
CA GLU A 96 15.46 7.94 2.95
C GLU A 96 13.94 7.66 2.84
N LEU A 97 13.22 8.54 2.13
CA LEU A 97 11.78 8.38 1.91
C LEU A 97 11.46 7.20 0.98
N ILE A 98 12.26 7.02 -0.08
CA ILE A 98 12.06 6.02 -1.13
C ILE A 98 13.29 5.13 -1.21
N ASP A 99 13.12 3.86 -0.84
CA ASP A 99 14.11 2.81 -1.07
C ASP A 99 13.53 1.85 -2.13
N GLU A 100 14.13 1.82 -3.31
CA GLU A 100 13.63 1.08 -4.47
C GLU A 100 13.61 -0.45 -4.28
N THR A 101 14.29 -0.95 -3.25
CA THR A 101 14.23 -2.37 -2.85
C THR A 101 12.99 -2.70 -2.02
N HIS A 102 12.34 -1.67 -1.48
CA HIS A 102 11.13 -1.73 -0.65
C HIS A 102 9.94 -1.03 -1.33
N PHE A 103 9.99 -0.83 -2.65
CA PHE A 103 8.91 -0.25 -3.44
C PHE A 103 8.56 -1.18 -4.61
N CYS A 104 7.29 -1.20 -4.98
CA CYS A 104 6.78 -1.85 -6.18
C CYS A 104 6.10 -0.82 -7.08
N ASP A 105 6.28 -0.95 -8.39
CA ASP A 105 5.43 -0.26 -9.34
C ASP A 105 4.36 -1.23 -9.83
N GLY A 106 3.11 -0.78 -9.80
CA GLY A 106 1.96 -1.47 -10.37
C GLY A 106 1.46 -0.73 -11.61
N TYR A 107 1.06 -1.45 -12.65
CA TYR A 107 0.36 -0.92 -13.81
C TYR A 107 -0.94 -1.70 -14.02
N ARG A 108 -2.03 -1.00 -14.33
CA ARG A 108 -3.34 -1.62 -14.49
C ARG A 108 -4.20 -0.94 -15.54
N GLU A 109 -5.03 -1.74 -16.18
CA GLU A 109 -5.98 -1.38 -17.22
C GLU A 109 -7.33 -2.04 -16.93
N TYR A 110 -8.40 -1.54 -17.54
CA TYR A 110 -9.69 -2.23 -17.53
C TYR A 110 -9.96 -2.83 -18.91
N TRP A 111 -10.43 -4.06 -18.91
CA TRP A 111 -10.73 -4.84 -20.11
C TRP A 111 -12.17 -5.34 -20.06
N ARG A 112 -12.86 -5.31 -21.20
CA ARG A 112 -14.17 -5.94 -21.38
C ARG A 112 -14.04 -7.35 -21.94
N ASN A 113 -15.00 -8.22 -21.63
CA ASN A 113 -15.16 -9.54 -22.24
C ASN A 113 -13.94 -10.46 -22.08
N VAL A 114 -13.19 -10.32 -20.97
CA VAL A 114 -12.12 -11.28 -20.64
C VAL A 114 -12.76 -12.63 -20.34
N LYS A 115 -12.35 -13.68 -21.07
CA LYS A 115 -12.93 -15.02 -20.92
C LYS A 115 -12.75 -15.55 -19.51
N GLY A 116 -13.83 -16.06 -18.92
CA GLY A 116 -13.85 -16.54 -17.53
C GLY A 116 -14.17 -15.47 -16.48
N CYS A 117 -14.43 -14.22 -16.89
CA CYS A 117 -14.77 -13.11 -15.99
C CYS A 117 -16.21 -12.57 -16.20
N GLY A 118 -17.09 -13.34 -16.86
CA GLY A 118 -18.46 -12.94 -17.17
C GLY A 118 -19.40 -13.03 -15.96
N GLY A 119 -20.52 -12.29 -16.00
CA GLY A 119 -21.58 -12.39 -14.98
C GLY A 119 -21.35 -11.59 -13.69
N GLY A 120 -20.32 -10.73 -13.65
CA GLY A 120 -20.07 -9.83 -12.52
C GLY A 120 -19.61 -10.52 -11.22
N VAL A 121 -19.42 -11.84 -11.26
CA VAL A 121 -18.91 -12.68 -10.18
C VAL A 121 -17.86 -13.59 -10.78
N GLY A 122 -16.62 -13.45 -10.35
CA GLY A 122 -15.53 -14.32 -10.74
C GLY A 122 -14.38 -14.23 -9.76
N ASP A 123 -13.50 -15.23 -9.76
CA ASP A 123 -12.41 -15.31 -8.80
C ASP A 123 -11.41 -14.16 -8.98
N ILE A 124 -10.84 -13.70 -7.87
CA ILE A 124 -9.67 -12.82 -7.87
C ILE A 124 -8.48 -13.68 -8.27
N GLU A 125 -7.91 -13.41 -9.44
CA GLU A 125 -6.82 -14.23 -9.96
C GLU A 125 -5.46 -13.55 -9.81
N ILE A 126 -4.49 -14.28 -9.25
CA ILE A 126 -3.09 -13.86 -9.14
C ILE A 126 -2.21 -14.89 -9.85
N HIS A 127 -1.44 -14.43 -10.83
CA HIS A 127 -0.61 -15.26 -11.70
C HIS A 127 0.86 -14.91 -11.56
N PHE A 128 1.65 -15.87 -11.10
CA PHE A 128 3.11 -15.76 -11.05
C PHE A 128 3.72 -16.14 -12.40
N VAL A 129 3.77 -15.18 -13.32
CA VAL A 129 4.38 -15.37 -14.64
C VAL A 129 5.90 -15.18 -14.58
N ASP A 130 6.62 -16.05 -15.29
CA ASP A 130 8.09 -16.12 -15.27
C ASP A 130 8.81 -14.81 -15.61
N SER A 131 8.19 -13.97 -16.44
CA SER A 131 8.72 -12.67 -16.85
C SER A 131 8.63 -11.58 -15.77
N VAL A 132 7.94 -11.84 -14.65
CA VAL A 132 7.55 -10.81 -13.66
C VAL A 132 7.94 -11.15 -12.23
N VAL A 133 8.34 -12.39 -11.94
CA VAL A 133 8.77 -12.84 -10.59
C VAL A 133 9.86 -11.93 -10.00
N PRO A 134 9.77 -11.46 -8.74
CA PRO A 134 8.80 -11.81 -7.68
C PRO A 134 7.47 -11.05 -7.68
N GLY A 135 7.19 -10.29 -8.73
CA GLY A 135 5.88 -9.71 -8.95
C GLY A 135 4.86 -10.71 -9.50
N TYR A 136 3.65 -10.23 -9.79
CA TYR A 136 2.57 -11.02 -10.34
C TYR A 136 1.74 -10.22 -11.36
N PHE A 137 1.04 -10.96 -12.19
CA PHE A 137 -0.01 -10.47 -13.10
C PHE A 137 -1.36 -10.82 -12.48
N TRP A 138 -2.35 -9.95 -12.57
CA TRP A 138 -3.67 -10.19 -11.96
C TRP A 138 -4.82 -9.92 -12.92
N ILE A 139 -5.94 -10.61 -12.66
CA ILE A 139 -7.21 -10.42 -13.34
C ILE A 139 -8.29 -10.42 -12.26
N PHE A 140 -8.86 -9.24 -11.97
CA PHE A 140 -9.91 -9.08 -10.97
C PHE A 140 -11.21 -8.66 -11.66
N PRO A 141 -12.22 -9.53 -11.75
CA PRO A 141 -13.56 -9.14 -12.19
C PRO A 141 -14.11 -8.06 -11.25
N VAL A 142 -14.55 -6.91 -11.79
CA VAL A 142 -15.02 -5.76 -10.99
C VAL A 142 -16.47 -5.36 -11.27
N SER A 143 -17.00 -5.77 -12.42
CA SER A 143 -18.41 -5.63 -12.79
C SER A 143 -18.74 -6.61 -13.90
N GLU A 144 -20.01 -6.63 -14.32
CA GLU A 144 -20.45 -7.39 -15.49
C GLU A 144 -19.52 -7.12 -16.69
N ASP A 145 -18.92 -8.20 -17.17
CA ASP A 145 -17.97 -8.26 -18.28
C ASP A 145 -16.77 -7.30 -18.21
N VAL A 146 -16.41 -6.76 -17.04
CA VAL A 146 -15.24 -5.90 -16.88
C VAL A 146 -14.27 -6.48 -15.86
N ALA A 147 -13.02 -6.62 -16.28
CA ALA A 147 -11.91 -7.01 -15.41
C ALA A 147 -10.91 -5.87 -15.25
N ASN A 148 -10.42 -5.67 -14.02
CA ASN A 148 -9.20 -4.94 -13.72
C ASN A 148 -8.02 -5.89 -13.95
N VAL A 149 -7.19 -5.57 -14.94
CA VAL A 149 -6.05 -6.38 -15.34
C VAL A 149 -4.78 -5.60 -15.11
N GLY A 150 -3.84 -6.18 -14.39
CA GLY A 150 -2.62 -5.47 -14.05
C GLY A 150 -1.41 -6.35 -13.82
N ILE A 151 -0.29 -5.67 -13.61
CA ILE A 151 1.02 -6.28 -13.38
C ILE A 151 1.80 -5.43 -12.38
N GLY A 152 2.51 -6.08 -11.46
CA GLY A 152 3.33 -5.41 -10.46
C GLY A 152 4.74 -5.98 -10.41
N MET A 153 5.75 -5.14 -10.18
CA MET A 153 7.12 -5.59 -9.98
C MET A 153 7.90 -4.65 -9.05
N VAL A 154 8.80 -5.20 -8.24
CA VAL A 154 9.70 -4.42 -7.38
C VAL A 154 10.54 -3.46 -8.22
N VAL A 155 10.60 -2.18 -7.84
CA VAL A 155 11.21 -1.08 -8.62
C VAL A 155 12.67 -1.37 -8.94
N SER A 156 13.45 -1.78 -7.95
CA SER A 156 14.87 -2.12 -8.13
C SER A 156 15.10 -3.22 -9.17
N LEU A 157 14.19 -4.21 -9.29
CA LEU A 157 14.27 -5.28 -10.29
C LEU A 157 13.82 -4.79 -11.66
N LEU A 158 12.74 -4.02 -11.73
CA LEU A 158 12.25 -3.41 -12.97
C LEU A 158 13.35 -2.58 -13.65
N LYS A 159 14.08 -1.78 -12.87
CA LYS A 159 15.21 -0.98 -13.34
C LYS A 159 16.41 -1.83 -13.74
N LYS A 160 16.79 -2.81 -12.92
CA LYS A 160 17.91 -3.71 -13.21
C LYS A 160 17.71 -4.46 -14.52
N GLU A 161 16.48 -4.91 -14.79
CA GLU A 161 16.12 -5.65 -16.00
C GLU A 161 15.72 -4.75 -17.17
N LYS A 162 15.71 -3.42 -16.99
CA LYS A 162 15.30 -2.41 -17.99
C LYS A 162 13.92 -2.68 -18.59
N LYS A 163 13.04 -3.28 -17.81
CA LYS A 163 11.68 -3.63 -18.23
C LYS A 163 10.72 -2.46 -18.05
N LYS A 164 9.60 -2.49 -18.78
CA LYS A 164 8.50 -1.54 -18.64
C LYS A 164 7.22 -2.33 -18.38
N LEU A 165 6.55 -2.06 -17.26
CA LEU A 165 5.35 -2.82 -16.84
C LEU A 165 4.29 -2.88 -17.93
N ARG A 166 4.00 -1.76 -18.59
CA ARG A 166 3.03 -1.72 -19.70
C ARG A 166 3.40 -2.67 -20.85
N LEU A 167 4.68 -2.78 -21.19
CA LEU A 167 5.13 -3.70 -22.24
C LEU A 167 5.09 -5.16 -21.76
N LEU A 168 5.44 -5.41 -20.50
CA LEU A 168 5.34 -6.75 -19.92
C LEU A 168 3.88 -7.23 -19.86
N GLN A 169 2.95 -6.39 -19.42
CA GLN A 169 1.53 -6.74 -19.38
C GLN A 169 1.01 -7.03 -20.78
N LYS A 170 1.37 -6.19 -21.76
CA LYS A 170 1.02 -6.40 -23.15
C LYS A 170 1.54 -7.76 -23.66
N ASP A 171 2.81 -8.06 -23.40
CA ASP A 171 3.42 -9.34 -23.78
C ASP A 171 2.74 -10.55 -23.12
N VAL A 172 2.44 -10.45 -21.82
CA VAL A 172 1.70 -11.50 -21.09
C VAL A 172 0.32 -11.72 -21.71
N ILE A 173 -0.42 -10.66 -22.03
CA ILE A 173 -1.75 -10.74 -22.63
C ILE A 173 -1.69 -11.33 -24.05
N GLU A 174 -0.75 -10.88 -24.88
CA GLU A 174 -0.72 -11.22 -26.32
C GLU A 174 -0.03 -12.55 -26.63
N ASN A 175 0.97 -12.95 -25.83
CA ASN A 175 1.88 -14.05 -26.17
C ASN A 175 1.86 -15.21 -25.17
N HIS A 176 1.41 -15.01 -23.93
CA HIS A 176 1.44 -16.09 -22.95
C HIS A 176 0.35 -17.15 -23.24
N PRO A 177 0.68 -18.45 -23.29
CA PRO A 177 -0.27 -19.50 -23.67
C PRO A 177 -1.55 -19.56 -22.85
N LEU A 178 -1.48 -19.19 -21.56
CA LEU A 178 -2.66 -19.17 -20.67
C LEU A 178 -3.58 -17.95 -20.88
N PHE A 179 -3.06 -16.84 -21.41
CA PHE A 179 -3.80 -15.57 -21.45
C PHE A 179 -4.19 -15.16 -22.87
N LYS A 180 -3.38 -15.46 -23.89
CA LYS A 180 -3.67 -15.09 -25.28
C LYS A 180 -5.09 -15.45 -25.71
N GLU A 181 -5.50 -16.69 -25.48
CA GLU A 181 -6.84 -17.17 -25.84
C GLU A 181 -7.95 -16.60 -24.93
N ARG A 182 -7.61 -16.18 -23.71
CA ARG A 182 -8.59 -15.53 -22.80
C ARG A 182 -8.88 -14.09 -23.18
N PHE A 183 -7.91 -13.42 -23.81
CA PHE A 183 -8.00 -12.04 -24.24
C PHE A 183 -8.30 -11.89 -25.74
N ALA A 184 -8.48 -12.99 -26.48
CA ALA A 184 -8.70 -12.98 -27.92
C ALA A 184 -9.90 -12.10 -28.36
N ASP A 185 -10.99 -12.18 -27.61
CA ASP A 185 -12.22 -11.38 -27.83
C ASP A 185 -12.37 -10.23 -26.81
N ALA A 186 -11.33 -9.96 -26.01
CA ALA A 186 -11.37 -8.95 -24.97
C ALA A 186 -11.04 -7.56 -25.53
N GLU A 187 -11.71 -6.54 -25.00
CA GLU A 187 -11.53 -5.16 -25.45
C GLU A 187 -10.92 -4.28 -24.36
N LEU A 188 -9.78 -3.66 -24.65
CA LEU A 188 -9.20 -2.64 -23.76
C LEU A 188 -10.13 -1.42 -23.68
N ILE A 189 -10.53 -1.06 -22.45
CA ILE A 189 -11.19 0.23 -22.20
C ILE A 189 -10.15 1.34 -22.38
N ARG A 190 -10.24 2.08 -23.49
CA ARG A 190 -9.25 3.10 -23.86
C ARG A 190 -9.10 4.18 -22.79
N GLY A 191 -7.87 4.61 -22.54
CA GLY A 191 -7.55 5.63 -21.54
C GLY A 191 -7.61 5.14 -20.08
N SER A 192 -7.99 3.88 -19.86
CA SER A 192 -8.07 3.30 -18.53
C SER A 192 -6.71 3.11 -17.88
N GLY A 193 -5.64 2.86 -18.65
CA GLY A 193 -4.29 2.58 -18.15
C GLY A 193 -3.77 3.59 -17.13
N ARG A 194 -3.26 3.10 -16.00
CA ARG A 194 -2.62 3.90 -14.95
C ARG A 194 -1.57 3.07 -14.21
N GLY A 195 -0.60 3.75 -13.60
CA GLY A 195 0.37 3.12 -12.72
C GLY A 195 0.54 3.88 -11.41
N TRP A 196 0.95 3.15 -10.38
CA TRP A 196 1.19 3.64 -9.04
C TRP A 196 2.44 3.02 -8.46
N ALA A 197 3.09 3.76 -7.55
CA ALA A 197 4.15 3.22 -6.72
C ALA A 197 3.56 2.82 -5.36
N LEU A 198 3.93 1.64 -4.89
CA LEU A 198 3.45 1.01 -3.68
C LEU A 198 4.62 0.93 -2.67
N PRO A 199 4.57 1.72 -1.58
CA PRO A 199 5.62 1.71 -0.56
C PRO A 199 5.41 0.54 0.41
N PHE A 200 6.25 -0.49 0.31
CA PHE A 200 6.05 -1.71 1.08
C PHE A 200 6.44 -1.58 2.55
N GLY A 201 5.67 -2.26 3.40
CA GLY A 201 5.90 -2.44 4.84
C GLY A 201 6.99 -3.43 5.20
N SER A 202 7.88 -3.70 4.26
CA SER A 202 8.95 -4.67 4.45
C SER A 202 10.03 -4.11 5.38
N PRO A 203 10.55 -4.93 6.33
CA PRO A 203 11.59 -4.47 7.24
C PRO A 203 12.87 -4.03 6.55
N ARG A 204 13.40 -2.88 6.95
CA ARG A 204 14.60 -2.25 6.39
C ARG A 204 15.77 -2.37 7.34
N LYS A 205 16.86 -3.02 6.90
CA LYS A 205 18.02 -3.35 7.75
C LYS A 205 18.68 -2.13 8.43
N LYS A 206 18.63 -0.96 7.78
CA LYS A 206 19.31 0.27 8.25
C LYS A 206 18.37 1.25 8.96
N ALA A 207 17.08 0.98 9.01
CA ALA A 207 16.11 1.90 9.60
C ALA A 207 15.97 1.63 11.10
N LYS A 208 16.10 2.69 11.91
CA LYS A 208 15.81 2.61 13.35
C LYS A 208 14.32 2.34 13.60
N ASN A 209 13.46 2.98 12.81
CA ASN A 209 12.01 2.83 12.85
C ASN A 209 11.54 1.97 11.68
N GLN A 210 10.70 0.97 11.95
CA GLN A 210 10.19 0.04 10.95
C GLN A 210 8.71 0.34 10.62
N PRO A 211 8.29 0.16 9.36
CA PRO A 211 9.14 -0.10 8.19
C PRO A 211 9.90 1.16 7.74
N ARG A 212 9.46 2.33 8.19
CA ARG A 212 10.18 3.60 8.21
C ARG A 212 9.64 4.46 9.36
N ARG A 213 10.19 5.65 9.57
CA ARG A 213 9.59 6.65 10.46
C ARG A 213 8.20 7.06 9.97
N ALA A 214 7.23 6.93 10.87
CA ALA A 214 5.81 7.15 10.68
C ALA A 214 5.26 8.23 11.61
N SER A 215 6.08 8.88 12.44
CA SER A 215 5.63 9.92 13.35
C SER A 215 6.75 10.87 13.78
N MET A 216 6.33 12.04 14.26
CA MET A 216 7.15 13.02 15.00
C MET A 216 6.22 13.92 15.80
N ASN A 217 6.76 14.90 16.54
CA ASN A 217 5.98 15.88 17.29
C ASN A 217 4.90 16.58 16.42
N GLY A 218 3.63 16.36 16.78
CA GLY A 218 2.46 16.88 16.07
C GLY A 218 2.10 16.16 14.76
N ILE A 219 2.73 15.03 14.43
CA ILE A 219 2.47 14.29 13.18
C ILE A 219 2.40 12.78 13.39
N ARG A 220 1.38 12.15 12.79
CA ARG A 220 1.28 10.68 12.59
C ARG A 220 1.01 10.37 11.12
N LEU A 221 1.73 9.42 10.54
CA LEU A 221 1.57 8.95 9.16
C LEU A 221 0.80 7.63 9.17
N VAL A 222 -0.11 7.45 8.21
CA VAL A 222 -0.98 6.27 8.10
C VAL A 222 -0.93 5.65 6.70
N GLY A 223 -1.26 4.37 6.59
CA GLY A 223 -1.27 3.61 5.33
C GLY A 223 0.03 3.75 4.53
N ASP A 224 -0.09 4.01 3.23
CA ASP A 224 1.05 4.21 2.32
C ASP A 224 1.97 5.38 2.74
N SER A 225 1.44 6.39 3.44
CA SER A 225 2.26 7.49 3.98
C SER A 225 3.22 6.98 5.08
N ALA A 226 2.92 5.85 5.71
CA ALA A 226 3.81 5.14 6.64
C ALA A 226 4.53 3.94 5.99
N SER A 227 4.37 3.73 4.67
CA SER A 227 4.93 2.59 3.93
C SER A 227 4.37 1.25 4.40
N LEU A 228 3.05 1.12 4.52
CA LEU A 228 2.39 -0.07 5.12
C LEU A 228 1.71 -1.01 4.12
N VAL A 229 2.09 -0.94 2.84
CA VAL A 229 1.58 -1.88 1.84
C VAL A 229 2.21 -3.26 2.06
N ASP A 230 1.39 -4.32 1.99
CA ASP A 230 1.86 -5.69 2.10
C ASP A 230 2.86 -6.03 0.98
N PRO A 231 4.09 -6.49 1.31
CA PRO A 231 5.12 -6.80 0.31
C PRO A 231 4.79 -7.96 -0.64
N PHE A 232 3.90 -8.86 -0.27
CA PHE A 232 3.56 -10.05 -1.04
C PHE A 232 2.26 -9.87 -1.83
N SER A 233 1.17 -9.52 -1.17
CA SER A 233 -0.16 -9.36 -1.78
C SER A 233 -0.37 -8.01 -2.44
N GLY A 234 0.43 -6.99 -2.08
CA GLY A 234 0.23 -5.61 -2.53
C GLY A 234 -0.97 -4.91 -1.90
N GLU A 235 -1.64 -5.52 -0.91
CA GLU A 235 -2.79 -4.92 -0.22
C GLU A 235 -2.33 -3.82 0.75
N GLY A 236 -3.09 -2.71 0.83
CA GLY A 236 -2.80 -1.62 1.77
C GLY A 236 -4.02 -0.98 2.42
N VAL A 237 -5.24 -1.25 1.92
CA VAL A 237 -6.47 -0.60 2.41
C VAL A 237 -6.74 -0.97 3.86
N GLY A 238 -6.68 -2.26 4.21
CA GLY A 238 -6.84 -2.70 5.60
C GLY A 238 -5.81 -2.09 6.54
N ASN A 239 -4.56 -1.96 6.11
CA ASN A 239 -3.50 -1.33 6.91
C ASN A 239 -3.69 0.18 7.05
N ALA A 240 -4.20 0.86 6.03
CA ALA A 240 -4.54 2.27 6.09
C ALA A 240 -5.68 2.55 7.08
N LEU A 241 -6.73 1.72 7.07
CA LEU A 241 -7.85 1.86 8.02
C LEU A 241 -7.41 1.60 9.46
N VAL A 242 -6.71 0.49 9.70
CA VAL A 242 -6.20 0.13 11.04
C VAL A 242 -5.27 1.20 11.59
N THR A 243 -4.35 1.73 10.78
CA THR A 243 -3.46 2.80 11.26
C THR A 243 -4.14 4.16 11.40
N GLY A 244 -5.18 4.43 10.62
CA GLY A 244 -6.06 5.58 10.82
C GLY A 244 -6.74 5.56 12.19
N GLU A 245 -7.33 4.42 12.55
CA GLU A 245 -7.94 4.19 13.86
C GLU A 245 -6.91 4.29 15.00
N LEU A 246 -5.77 3.60 14.86
CA LEU A 246 -4.69 3.66 15.85
C LEU A 246 -4.20 5.09 16.09
N ALA A 247 -4.02 5.87 15.03
CA ALA A 247 -3.60 7.26 15.14
C ALA A 247 -4.64 8.11 15.87
N ALA A 248 -5.93 7.93 15.57
CA ALA A 248 -7.02 8.63 16.26
C ALA A 248 -7.05 8.30 17.75
N ASN A 249 -6.96 7.01 18.11
CA ASN A 249 -6.95 6.57 19.51
C ASN A 249 -5.74 7.13 20.26
N HIS A 250 -4.54 7.11 19.64
CA HIS A 250 -3.33 7.67 20.25
C HIS A 250 -3.43 9.18 20.49
N ILE A 251 -4.06 9.92 19.57
CA ILE A 251 -4.31 11.35 19.74
C ILE A 251 -5.26 11.59 20.93
N LEU A 252 -6.37 10.83 21.01
CA LEU A 252 -7.37 10.97 22.08
C LEU A 252 -6.81 10.58 23.46
N GLU A 253 -5.91 9.59 23.50
CA GLU A 253 -5.25 9.12 24.72
C GLU A 253 -4.03 9.96 25.11
N GLY A 254 -3.61 10.92 24.28
CA GLY A 254 -2.42 11.75 24.53
C GLY A 254 -1.10 10.98 24.48
N LYS A 255 -1.05 9.87 23.73
CA LYS A 255 0.17 9.05 23.56
C LYS A 255 1.20 9.77 22.71
N SER A 256 2.48 9.57 23.00
CA SER A 256 3.58 10.19 22.26
C SER A 256 3.69 9.67 20.81
N PRO A 257 4.31 10.43 19.89
CA PRO A 257 4.63 9.96 18.55
C PRO A 257 5.41 8.65 18.52
N GLU A 258 6.34 8.45 19.46
CA GLU A 258 7.13 7.22 19.58
C GLU A 258 6.27 6.03 19.98
N GLN A 259 5.34 6.21 20.92
CA GLN A 259 4.38 5.16 21.30
C GLN A 259 3.53 4.73 20.10
N TYR A 260 3.10 5.68 19.26
CA TYR A 260 2.41 5.35 18.00
C TYR A 260 3.28 4.54 17.05
N GLN A 261 4.53 4.95 16.82
CA GLN A 261 5.47 4.23 15.95
C GLN A 261 5.68 2.79 16.43
N GLU A 262 5.88 2.60 17.73
CA GLU A 262 6.13 1.29 18.35
C GLU A 262 4.89 0.40 18.28
N GLU A 263 3.71 0.91 18.66
CA GLU A 263 2.47 0.15 18.66
C GLU A 263 2.03 -0.23 17.24
N MET A 264 2.17 0.69 16.27
CA MET A 264 1.91 0.43 14.86
C MET A 264 2.77 -0.72 14.33
N TRP A 265 4.08 -0.69 14.61
CA TRP A 265 4.97 -1.76 14.15
C TRP A 265 4.77 -3.07 14.93
N LYS A 266 4.44 -2.99 16.22
CA LYS A 266 4.09 -4.18 17.01
C LYS A 266 2.87 -4.89 16.42
N MET A 267 1.88 -4.13 15.98
CA MET A 267 0.63 -4.64 15.41
C MET A 267 0.83 -5.22 14.00
N LEU A 268 1.44 -4.47 13.08
CA LEU A 268 1.50 -4.87 11.66
C LEU A 268 2.83 -5.52 11.25
N GLY A 269 3.90 -5.28 12.01
CA GLY A 269 5.25 -5.70 11.67
C GLY A 269 5.45 -7.21 11.53
N PRO A 270 4.87 -8.08 12.39
CA PRO A 270 4.99 -9.53 12.23
C PRO A 270 4.45 -10.03 10.88
N GLU A 271 3.25 -9.57 10.50
CA GLU A 271 2.59 -9.90 9.23
C GLU A 271 3.42 -9.40 8.04
N LEU A 272 3.73 -8.11 8.01
CA LEU A 272 4.49 -7.49 6.92
C LEU A 272 5.91 -8.08 6.77
N THR A 273 6.52 -8.50 7.88
CA THR A 273 7.79 -9.22 7.88
C THR A 273 7.65 -10.60 7.24
N ASN A 274 6.57 -11.32 7.54
CA ASN A 274 6.30 -12.62 6.97
C ASN A 274 6.03 -12.51 5.46
N SER A 275 5.18 -11.58 5.05
CA SER A 275 4.91 -11.27 3.65
C SER A 275 6.19 -10.90 2.88
N TYR A 276 7.08 -10.11 3.47
CA TYR A 276 8.39 -9.83 2.87
C TYR A 276 9.26 -11.08 2.67
N ARG A 277 9.23 -12.02 3.63
CA ARG A 277 9.92 -13.32 3.47
C ARG A 277 9.28 -14.12 2.34
N MET A 278 7.95 -14.18 2.26
CA MET A 278 7.23 -14.88 1.19
C MET A 278 7.56 -14.29 -0.20
N GLN A 279 7.57 -12.97 -0.33
CA GLN A 279 8.01 -12.27 -1.55
C GLN A 279 9.45 -12.65 -1.95
N LYS A 280 10.36 -12.80 -0.98
CA LYS A 280 11.72 -13.27 -1.28
C LYS A 280 11.77 -14.73 -1.69
N LEU A 281 10.92 -15.58 -1.11
CA LEU A 281 10.84 -17.00 -1.43
C LEU A 281 10.21 -17.24 -2.80
N SER A 282 9.24 -16.42 -3.23
CA SER A 282 8.63 -16.52 -4.56
C SER A 282 9.65 -16.35 -5.69
N ARG A 283 10.79 -15.69 -5.43
CA ARG A 283 11.94 -15.62 -6.36
C ARG A 283 12.54 -16.98 -6.70
N LYS A 284 12.38 -17.99 -5.83
CA LYS A 284 12.90 -19.34 -6.04
C LYS A 284 11.84 -20.16 -6.78
N LYS A 285 11.88 -20.14 -8.13
CA LYS A 285 10.92 -20.84 -9.00
C LYS A 285 10.65 -22.30 -8.58
N TRP A 286 11.69 -23.06 -8.25
CA TRP A 286 11.54 -24.46 -7.80
C TRP A 286 10.74 -24.58 -6.50
N LEU A 287 10.94 -23.64 -5.56
CA LEU A 287 10.26 -23.63 -4.27
C LEU A 287 8.82 -23.17 -4.42
N LEU A 288 8.58 -22.15 -5.25
CA LEU A 288 7.23 -21.67 -5.57
C LEU A 288 6.42 -22.77 -6.25
N ASN A 289 6.98 -23.41 -7.29
CA ASN A 289 6.32 -24.50 -8.00
C ASN A 289 6.09 -25.72 -7.09
N TRP A 290 7.04 -26.05 -6.22
CA TRP A 290 6.89 -27.11 -5.22
C TRP A 290 5.77 -26.78 -4.22
N PHE A 291 5.72 -25.54 -3.71
CA PHE A 291 4.71 -25.09 -2.76
C PHE A 291 3.31 -25.07 -3.40
N VAL A 292 3.16 -24.46 -4.59
CA VAL A 292 1.89 -24.43 -5.33
C VAL A 292 1.42 -25.83 -5.69
N GLY A 293 2.33 -26.70 -6.18
CA GLY A 293 1.99 -28.09 -6.52
C GLY A 293 1.65 -28.98 -5.31
N LYS A 294 2.11 -28.63 -4.11
CA LYS A 294 1.69 -29.26 -2.85
C LYS A 294 0.36 -28.69 -2.37
N ALA A 295 0.20 -27.38 -2.44
CA ALA A 295 -1.03 -26.67 -2.06
C ALA A 295 -2.22 -27.14 -2.90
N SER A 296 -2.05 -27.29 -4.22
CA SER A 296 -3.11 -27.74 -5.13
C SER A 296 -3.58 -29.19 -4.90
N LYS A 297 -2.88 -29.95 -4.06
CA LYS A 297 -3.19 -31.36 -3.76
C LYS A 297 -3.71 -31.58 -2.34
N LYS A 298 -3.69 -30.55 -1.49
CA LYS A 298 -4.11 -30.62 -0.08
C LYS A 298 -5.22 -29.60 0.15
N PRO A 299 -6.49 -30.01 0.32
CA PRO A 299 -7.62 -29.10 0.52
C PRO A 299 -7.41 -28.10 1.66
N VAL A 300 -6.82 -28.57 2.78
CA VAL A 300 -6.45 -27.73 3.93
C VAL A 300 -5.54 -26.56 3.54
N ILE A 301 -4.61 -26.77 2.61
CA ILE A 301 -3.70 -25.70 2.16
C ILE A 301 -4.41 -24.76 1.18
N GLN A 302 -5.36 -25.25 0.36
CA GLN A 302 -6.17 -24.41 -0.53
C GLN A 302 -7.11 -23.50 0.26
N GLU A 303 -7.74 -24.05 1.29
CA GLU A 303 -8.60 -23.33 2.23
C GLU A 303 -7.79 -22.26 2.95
N MET A 304 -6.64 -22.63 3.53
CA MET A 304 -5.73 -21.67 4.15
C MET A 304 -5.28 -20.54 3.20
N MET A 305 -4.95 -20.83 1.93
CA MET A 305 -4.55 -19.78 0.99
C MET A 305 -5.71 -18.86 0.59
N THR A 306 -6.90 -19.42 0.42
CA THR A 306 -8.12 -18.65 0.15
C THR A 306 -8.44 -17.75 1.34
N GLU A 307 -8.37 -18.28 2.55
CA GLU A 307 -8.60 -17.53 3.80
C GLU A 307 -7.54 -16.45 4.03
N MET A 308 -6.27 -16.72 3.74
CA MET A 308 -5.20 -15.70 3.81
C MET A 308 -5.43 -14.53 2.86
N ILE A 309 -6.07 -14.74 1.72
CA ILE A 309 -6.42 -13.69 0.76
C ILE A 309 -7.73 -12.99 1.17
N ALA A 310 -8.63 -13.71 1.86
CA ALA A 310 -9.97 -13.24 2.18
C ALA A 310 -10.12 -12.58 3.56
N SER A 311 -9.29 -12.88 4.56
CA SER A 311 -9.45 -12.33 5.91
C SER A 311 -8.14 -12.12 6.67
N LYS A 312 -8.09 -11.03 7.46
CA LYS A 312 -6.97 -10.69 8.35
C LYS A 312 -6.83 -11.66 9.53
N GLU A 313 -7.94 -12.10 10.13
CA GLU A 313 -7.93 -13.02 11.28
C GLU A 313 -7.34 -14.41 10.93
N ALA A 314 -7.49 -14.87 9.69
CA ALA A 314 -6.89 -16.14 9.27
C ALA A 314 -5.37 -16.05 9.11
N GLN A 315 -4.83 -14.87 8.77
CA GLN A 315 -3.39 -14.66 8.68
C GLN A 315 -2.69 -14.73 10.05
N GLU A 316 -3.37 -14.28 11.12
CA GLU A 316 -2.83 -14.32 12.49
C GLU A 316 -2.59 -15.75 13.02
N ASN A 317 -3.41 -16.71 12.60
CA ASN A 317 -3.29 -18.11 13.03
C ASN A 317 -2.18 -18.90 12.31
N LEU A 318 -1.51 -18.32 11.31
CA LEU A 318 -0.56 -19.02 10.43
C LEU A 318 0.92 -18.70 10.70
N HIS A 319 1.21 -17.98 11.78
CA HIS A 319 2.53 -17.41 12.05
C HIS A 319 3.64 -18.38 12.47
N SER A 320 3.38 -19.69 12.57
CA SER A 320 4.42 -20.64 12.95
C SER A 320 5.11 -21.25 11.71
N PRO A 321 6.41 -20.99 11.47
CA PRO A 321 7.18 -21.68 10.44
C PRO A 321 7.14 -23.21 10.61
N TRP A 322 7.00 -23.68 11.85
CA TRP A 322 6.84 -25.10 12.15
C TRP A 322 5.46 -25.63 11.77
N PHE A 323 4.39 -24.86 11.98
CA PHE A 323 3.04 -25.24 11.55
C PHE A 323 3.00 -25.37 10.03
N MET A 324 3.53 -24.38 9.32
CA MET A 324 3.66 -24.42 7.86
C MET A 324 4.51 -25.61 7.39
N PHE A 325 5.65 -25.86 8.04
CA PHE A 325 6.47 -27.04 7.73
C PHE A 325 5.72 -28.35 7.97
N LYS A 326 5.00 -28.48 9.10
CA LYS A 326 4.24 -29.69 9.41
C LYS A 326 3.11 -29.91 8.41
N THR A 327 2.30 -28.89 8.12
CA THR A 327 1.19 -28.96 7.17
C THR A 327 1.66 -29.29 5.74
N LEU A 328 2.85 -28.81 5.35
CA LEU A 328 3.45 -29.11 4.05
C LEU A 328 4.07 -30.52 3.98
N MET A 329 4.73 -30.97 5.04
CA MET A 329 5.51 -32.21 5.05
C MET A 329 4.73 -33.44 5.50
N PHE A 330 3.70 -33.26 6.33
CA PHE A 330 2.81 -34.30 6.84
C PHE A 330 1.38 -33.97 6.39
#